data_AF-A0A160V6X3-F1
#
_entry.id   AF-A0A160V6X3-F1
#
_cell.length_a   1.000
_cell.length_b   1.000
_cell.length_c   1.000
_cell.angle_alpha   90.00
_cell.angle_beta   90.00
_cell.angle_gamma   90.00
#
_symmetry.space_group_name_H-M   'P 1'
#
loop_
_entity.id
_entity.type
_entity.pdbx_description
1 polymer ?
#
loop_
_entity_poly.entity_id
_entity_poly.type
_entity_poly.pdbx_seq_one_letter_code
_entity_poly.pdbx_strand_id
1 'polypeptide(L)' 'MDEGDDLFVCDGHGWQYEKSGGSCPGRPDFRMKAFLVTVQENRIVALVPDE' A
#
# COMPACT_ATOMS: atom_id res chain seq x y z
N MET A 1 6.11 18.79 4.35
CA MET A 1 5.94 17.40 3.94
C MET A 1 4.48 17.10 4.17
N ASP A 2 3.71 16.78 3.12
CA ASP A 2 2.40 16.16 3.33
C ASP A 2 2.69 14.74 3.82
N GLU A 3 2.88 14.64 5.13
CA GLU A 3 3.00 13.41 5.90
C GLU A 3 1.62 12.76 5.93
N GLY A 4 1.11 12.44 4.73
CA GLY A 4 -0.22 11.90 4.54
C GLY A 4 -0.24 10.48 5.07
N ASP A 5 -0.94 10.29 6.18
CA ASP A 5 -1.23 9.08 6.93
C ASP A 5 -0.57 7.79 6.41
N ASP A 6 0.10 7.03 7.29
CA ASP A 6 0.64 5.69 6.98
C ASP A 6 -0.43 4.68 6.49
N LEU A 7 -1.70 5.10 6.51
CA LEU A 7 -2.87 4.34 6.15
C LEU A 7 -3.49 4.84 4.84
N PHE A 8 -3.87 3.89 4.00
CA PHE A 8 -4.76 4.08 2.86
C PHE A 8 -6.19 3.75 3.30
N VAL A 9 -7.13 4.65 3.04
CA VAL A 9 -8.56 4.41 3.31
C VAL A 9 -9.25 4.05 2.00
N CYS A 10 -9.90 2.89 1.96
CA CYS A 10 -10.71 2.50 0.82
C CYS A 10 -12.01 3.32 0.78
N ASP A 11 -12.21 4.10 -0.28
CA ASP A 11 -13.37 4.98 -0.45
C ASP A 11 -14.71 4.24 -0.42
N GLY A 12 -14.75 2.94 -0.78
CA GLY A 12 -15.99 2.17 -0.84
C GLY A 12 -16.48 1.65 0.52
N HIS A 13 -15.56 1.20 1.38
CA HIS A 13 -15.91 0.51 2.64
C HIS A 13 -15.36 1.21 3.89
N GLY A 14 -14.54 2.25 3.73
CA GLY A 14 -13.86 2.95 4.82
C GLY A 14 -12.77 2.13 5.51
N TRP A 15 -12.36 1.00 4.91
CA TRP A 15 -11.32 0.14 5.48
C TRP A 15 -9.95 0.78 5.35
N GLN A 16 -9.15 0.63 6.40
CA GLN A 16 -7.83 1.26 6.50
C GLN A 16 -6.75 0.21 6.31
N TYR A 17 -5.74 0.53 5.51
CA TYR A 17 -4.66 -0.39 5.15
C TYR A 17 -3.31 0.28 5.31
N GLU A 18 -2.37 -0.38 5.98
CA GLU A 18 -0.99 0.11 6.08
C GLU A 18 -0.33 0.16 4.70
N LYS A 19 0.21 1.31 4.31
CA LYS A 19 0.85 1.49 2.98
C LYS A 19 2.11 0.64 2.80
N SER A 20 2.81 0.32 3.89
CA SER A 20 4.05 -0.46 3.91
C SER A 20 3.83 -1.96 3.63
N GLY A 21 2.68 -2.51 4.05
CA GLY A 21 2.43 -3.95 4.01
C GLY A 21 1.08 -4.38 3.45
N GLY A 22 0.14 -3.45 3.29
CA GLY A 22 -1.23 -3.69 2.84
C GLY A 22 -2.13 -4.34 3.89
N SER A 23 -1.71 -4.42 5.15
CA SER A 23 -2.49 -5.05 6.23
C SER A 23 -3.60 -4.13 6.71
N CYS A 24 -4.78 -4.69 7.00
CA CYS A 24 -5.87 -3.97 7.64
C CYS A 24 -5.81 -4.16 9.17
N PRO A 25 -5.54 -3.12 9.99
CA PRO A 25 -5.37 -3.28 11.45
C PRO A 25 -6.55 -3.94 12.16
N GLY A 26 -7.78 -3.72 11.67
CA GLY A 26 -8.99 -4.33 12.23
C GLY A 26 -9.33 -5.72 11.70
N ARG A 27 -8.61 -6.23 10.70
CA ARG A 27 -8.90 -7.48 9.99
C ARG A 27 -7.60 -8.10 9.47
N PRO A 28 -6.82 -8.82 10.30
CA PRO A 28 -5.51 -9.34 9.91
C PRO A 28 -5.57 -10.34 8.74
N ASP A 29 -6.71 -11.02 8.55
CA ASP A 29 -6.93 -11.93 7.41
C ASP A 29 -7.14 -11.18 6.08
N PHE A 30 -7.40 -9.87 6.13
CA PHE A 30 -7.59 -9.02 4.95
C PHE A 30 -6.32 -8.21 4.70
N ARG A 31 -5.59 -8.61 3.67
CA ARG A 31 -4.35 -7.95 3.23
C ARG A 31 -4.37 -7.68 1.74
N MET A 32 -4.01 -6.46 1.33
CA MET A 32 -3.83 -6.11 -0.07
C MET A 32 -2.57 -6.76 -0.64
N LYS A 33 -2.59 -7.12 -1.93
CA LYS A 33 -1.36 -7.47 -2.66
C LYS A 33 -0.45 -6.24 -2.68
N ALA A 34 0.79 -6.40 -2.25
CA ALA A 34 1.79 -5.34 -2.21
C ALA A 34 2.99 -5.72 -3.09
N PHE A 35 3.60 -4.72 -3.72
CA PHE A 35 4.81 -4.87 -4.52
C PHE A 35 5.88 -3.93 -3.98
N LEU A 36 7.14 -4.35 -4.09
CA LEU A 36 8.25 -3.48 -3.72
C LEU A 36 8.36 -2.36 -4.76
N VAL A 37 8.37 -1.12 -4.27
CA VAL A 37 8.48 0.08 -5.12
C VAL A 37 9.78 0.82 -4.81
N THR A 38 10.41 1.36 -5.84
CA THR A 38 11.61 2.19 -5.74
C THR A 38 11.48 3.44 -6.60
N VAL A 39 12.26 4.48 -6.29
CA VAL A 39 12.35 5.71 -7.09
C VAL A 39 13.61 5.65 -7.95
N GLN A 40 13.45 5.70 -9.27
CA GLN A 40 14.55 5.72 -10.24
C GLN A 40 14.32 6.85 -11.23
N GLU A 41 15.33 7.71 -11.44
CA GLU A 41 15.27 8.80 -12.43
C GLU A 41 13.99 9.65 -12.32
N ASN A 42 13.58 9.95 -11.08
CA ASN A 42 12.37 10.72 -10.77
C ASN A 42 11.04 10.02 -11.18
N ARG A 43 11.05 8.70 -11.33
CA ARG A 43 9.90 7.82 -11.61
C ARG A 43 9.74 6.79 -10.49
N ILE A 44 8.50 6.38 -10.25
CA ILE A 44 8.19 5.27 -9.33
C ILE A 44 8.14 3.98 -10.16
N VAL A 45 8.92 2.98 -9.76
CA VAL A 45 9.01 1.68 -10.43
C VAL A 45 8.62 0.58 -9.44
N ALA A 46 7.67 -0.27 -9.83
CA ALA A 46 7.25 -1.43 -9.05
C ALA A 46 7.93 -2.70 -9.56
N LEU A 47 8.45 -3.52 -8.64
CA LEU A 47 8.94 -4.86 -8.93
C LEU A 47 7.77 -5.85 -8.85
N VAL A 48 7.31 -6.29 -10.02
CA VAL A 48 6.23 -7.26 -10.16
C VAL A 48 6.83 -8.59 -10.62
N PRO A 49 6.69 -9.70 -9.87
CA PRO A 49 7.14 -11.01 -10.32
C PRO A 49 6.33 -11.47 -11.54
N ASP A 50 6.97 -12.20 -12.45
CA ASP A 50 6.27 -12.95 -13.49
C ASP A 50 5.26 -13.93 -12.85
N GLU A 51 4.12 -14.14 -13.53
CA GLU A 51 3.00 -14.95 -13.03
C GLU A 51 3.23 -16.46 -13.19
#